data_AF-A0A2E2TL03-F1
#
_entry.id   AF-A0A2E2TL03-F1
#
_cell.length_a   1.000
_cell.length_b   1.000
_cell.length_c   1.000
_cell.angle_alpha   90.00
_cell.angle_beta   90.00
_cell.angle_gamma   90.00
#
_symmetry.space_group_name_H-M   'P 1'
#
loop_
_entity.id
_entity.type
_entity.pdbx_description
1 polymer ?
#
loop_
_entity_poly.entity_id
_entity_poly.type
_entity_poly.pdbx_seq_one_letter_code
_entity_poly.pdbx_strand_id
1 'polypeptide(L)'
;MAIEIFGVSVFLAAARSEGGELMIVATNAHPKHAIAIYLRRWEIESLFQAFKSRGFNLEDTQLTEPMRLSKLIAVIAVAFTWAHKVGEWRQKIKLIRLRRMRK
;
A
#
# COMPACT_ATOMS: atom_id res chain seq x y z
N MET A 1 -14.33 2.65 -23.45
CA MET A 1 -14.25 3.93 -24.19
C MET A 1 -13.59 4.95 -23.29
N ALA A 2 -12.69 5.78 -23.83
CA ALA A 2 -12.12 6.90 -23.08
C ALA A 2 -13.14 8.03 -23.00
N ILE A 3 -13.16 8.76 -21.89
CA ILE A 3 -14.06 9.86 -21.58
C ILE A 3 -13.21 11.08 -21.28
N GLU A 4 -13.65 12.25 -21.72
CA GLU A 4 -12.97 13.50 -21.46
C GLU A 4 -13.42 14.08 -20.11
N ILE A 5 -12.46 14.31 -19.21
CA ILE A 5 -12.68 14.89 -17.89
C ILE A 5 -11.73 16.08 -17.74
N PHE A 6 -12.28 17.29 -17.58
CA PHE A 6 -11.52 18.55 -17.48
C PHE A 6 -10.46 18.73 -18.60
N GLY A 7 -10.79 18.34 -19.83
CA GLY A 7 -9.88 18.42 -20.98
C GLY A 7 -8.82 17.31 -21.05
N VAL A 8 -8.91 16.30 -20.18
CA VAL A 8 -8.01 15.13 -20.18
C VAL A 8 -8.79 13.88 -20.53
N SER A 9 -8.32 13.15 -21.55
CA SER A 9 -8.89 11.86 -21.94
C SER A 9 -8.43 10.75 -20.99
N VAL A 10 -9.38 10.10 -20.33
CA VAL A 10 -9.13 9.03 -19.37
C VAL A 10 -10.08 7.86 -19.57
N PHE A 11 -9.69 6.67 -19.14
CA PHE A 11 -10.62 5.56 -18.98
C PHE A 11 -11.18 5.55 -17.56
N LEU A 12 -12.46 5.22 -17.44
CA LEU A 12 -13.11 5.00 -16.15
C LEU A 12 -13.35 3.51 -15.93
N ALA A 13 -13.14 3.09 -14.69
CA ALA A 13 -13.60 1.80 -14.18
C ALA A 13 -14.36 2.03 -12.87
N ALA A 14 -15.39 1.23 -12.64
CA ALA A 14 -16.18 1.33 -11.43
C ALA A 14 -16.39 -0.05 -10.79
N ALA A 15 -16.45 -0.09 -9.46
CA ALA A 15 -16.77 -1.27 -8.67
C ALA A 15 -17.53 -0.84 -7.41
N ARG A 16 -18.15 -1.79 -6.72
CA ARG A 16 -18.73 -1.56 -5.40
C ARG A 16 -17.80 -2.14 -4.32
N SER A 17 -17.65 -1.41 -3.21
CA SER A 17 -16.95 -1.92 -2.03
C SER A 17 -17.76 -3.04 -1.35
N GLU A 18 -17.15 -3.72 -0.37
CA GLU A 18 -17.87 -4.69 0.47
C GLU A 18 -19.07 -4.06 1.20
N GLY A 19 -19.00 -2.75 1.50
CA GLY A 19 -20.10 -1.98 2.09
C GLY A 19 -21.14 -1.48 1.07
N GLY A 20 -20.99 -1.81 -0.22
CA GLY A 20 -21.90 -1.38 -1.29
C GLY A 20 -21.63 0.01 -1.87
N GLU A 21 -20.64 0.74 -1.33
CA GLU A 21 -20.27 2.09 -1.79
C GLU A 21 -19.68 2.05 -3.20
N LEU A 22 -20.01 3.04 -4.02
CA LEU A 22 -19.49 3.13 -5.39
C LEU A 22 -18.06 3.68 -5.40
N MET A 23 -17.14 2.91 -5.96
CA MET A 23 -15.76 3.32 -6.22
C MET A 23 -15.60 3.56 -7.73
N ILE A 24 -15.09 4.73 -8.10
CA ILE A 24 -14.78 5.10 -9.48
C ILE A 24 -13.29 5.39 -9.57
N VAL A 25 -12.61 4.75 -10.52
CA VAL A 25 -11.18 4.91 -10.77
C VAL A 25 -11.00 5.49 -12.18
N ALA A 26 -10.32 6.64 -12.26
CA ALA A 26 -9.82 7.19 -13.50
C ALA A 26 -8.40 6.66 -13.76
N THR A 27 -8.14 6.22 -14.99
CA THR A 27 -6.83 5.67 -15.38
C THR A 27 -6.47 6.05 -16.81
N ASN A 28 -5.18 6.21 -17.08
CA ASN A 28 -4.64 6.35 -18.44
C ASN A 28 -4.35 4.99 -19.11
N ALA A 29 -4.54 3.88 -18.40
CA ALA A 29 -4.32 2.53 -18.90
C ALA A 29 -5.63 1.82 -19.25
N HIS A 30 -5.54 0.61 -19.81
CA HIS A 30 -6.72 -0.16 -20.19
C HIS A 30 -7.65 -0.43 -18.96
N PRO A 31 -8.95 -0.10 -19.02
CA PRO A 31 -9.83 -0.07 -17.84
C PRO A 31 -10.06 -1.44 -17.19
N LYS A 32 -9.89 -2.54 -17.95
CA LYS A 32 -10.10 -3.92 -17.48
C LYS A 32 -9.36 -4.25 -16.18
N HIS A 33 -8.16 -3.69 -15.98
CA HIS A 33 -7.32 -3.98 -14.80
C HIS A 33 -7.26 -2.82 -13.81
N ALA A 34 -7.95 -1.71 -14.08
CA ALA A 34 -7.83 -0.48 -13.30
C ALA A 34 -8.20 -0.67 -11.82
N ILE A 35 -9.31 -1.35 -11.54
CA ILE A 35 -9.74 -1.63 -10.16
C ILE A 35 -8.72 -2.53 -9.46
N ALA A 36 -8.30 -3.62 -10.08
CA ALA A 36 -7.34 -4.56 -9.48
C ALA A 36 -5.99 -3.89 -9.16
N ILE A 37 -5.51 -3.01 -10.04
CA ILE A 37 -4.31 -2.21 -9.80
C ILE A 37 -4.55 -1.22 -8.65
N TYR A 38 -5.69 -0.52 -8.65
CA TYR A 38 -6.02 0.44 -7.61
C TYR A 38 -6.12 -0.20 -6.22
N LEU A 39 -6.62 -1.44 -6.13
CA LEU A 39 -6.68 -2.17 -4.86
C LEU A 39 -5.29 -2.42 -4.25
N ARG A 40 -4.23 -2.52 -5.06
CA ARG A 40 -2.85 -2.60 -4.54
C ARG A 40 -2.40 -1.33 -3.83
N ARG A 41 -3.11 -0.20 -3.97
CA ARG A 41 -2.84 1.03 -3.19
C ARG A 41 -2.82 0.75 -1.69
N TRP A 42 -3.61 -0.21 -1.19
CA TRP A 42 -3.62 -0.57 0.23
C TRP A 42 -2.26 -1.09 0.75
N GLU A 43 -1.38 -1.56 -0.13
CA GLU A 43 -0.03 -2.00 0.24
C GLU A 43 0.78 -0.85 0.85
N ILE A 44 0.59 0.40 0.41
CA ILE A 44 1.30 1.56 0.97
C ILE A 44 0.84 1.88 2.40
N GLU A 45 -0.45 1.71 2.69
CA GLU A 45 -1.00 1.91 4.04
C GLU A 45 -0.43 0.85 5.00
N SER A 46 -0.28 -0.37 4.50
CA SER A 46 0.34 -1.47 5.25
C SER A 46 1.83 -1.20 5.52
N LEU A 47 2.55 -0.66 4.53
CA LEU A 47 3.95 -0.21 4.68
C LEU A 47 4.08 0.88 5.76
N PHE A 48 3.28 1.94 5.68
CA PHE A 48 3.33 3.03 6.67
C PHE A 48 2.94 2.57 8.07
N GLN A 49 1.99 1.66 8.20
CA GLN A 49 1.67 1.04 9.49
C GLN A 49 2.86 0.27 10.06
N ALA A 50 3.55 -0.52 9.25
CA ALA A 50 4.74 -1.27 9.67
C ALA A 50 5.89 -0.34 10.08
N PHE A 51 6.02 0.82 9.45
CA PHE A 51 7.03 1.83 9.78
C PHE A 51 6.75 2.51 11.11
N LYS A 52 5.48 2.71 11.44
CA LYS A 52 5.01 3.30 12.70
C LYS A 52 4.85 2.21 13.78
N SER A 53 3.75 2.27 14.52
CA SER A 53 3.47 1.48 15.73
C SER A 53 3.33 -0.03 15.53
N ARG A 54 3.26 -0.55 14.29
CA ARG A 54 3.08 -1.99 14.04
C ARG A 54 4.36 -2.73 13.67
N GLY A 55 5.52 -2.08 13.74
CA GLY A 55 6.79 -2.72 13.41
C GLY A 55 7.99 -1.95 13.93
N PHE A 56 8.46 -0.97 13.15
CA PHE A 56 9.72 -0.27 13.40
C PHE A 56 9.62 0.88 14.40
N ASN A 57 8.40 1.27 14.81
CA ASN A 57 8.12 2.30 15.82
C ASN A 57 8.87 3.61 15.56
N LEU A 58 8.90 4.06 14.31
CA LEU A 58 9.63 5.27 13.90
C LEU A 58 9.25 6.50 14.74
N GLU A 59 7.98 6.67 15.07
CA GLU A 59 7.46 7.83 15.79
C GLU A 59 8.00 7.89 17.24
N ASP A 60 8.32 6.75 17.84
CA ASP A 60 8.87 6.67 19.21
C ASP A 60 10.35 7.10 19.29
N THR A 61 11.04 7.17 18.14
CA THR A 61 12.43 7.63 18.08
C THR A 61 12.57 9.13 18.35
N GLN A 62 11.46 9.89 18.27
CA GLN A 62 11.39 11.35 18.44
C GLN A 62 12.43 12.12 17.60
N LEU A 63 12.89 11.51 16.50
CA LEU A 63 13.93 12.06 15.66
C LEU A 63 13.36 13.16 14.76
N THR A 64 13.73 14.42 15.03
CA THR A 64 13.21 15.60 14.32
C THR A 64 14.14 16.15 13.24
N GLU A 65 15.43 15.79 13.28
CA GLU A 65 16.42 16.29 12.34
C GLU A 65 16.26 15.61 10.96
N PRO A 66 15.97 16.36 9.88
CA PRO A 66 15.60 15.79 8.58
C PRO A 66 16.66 14.87 7.96
N MET A 67 17.94 15.17 8.09
CA MET A 67 19.02 14.37 7.50
C MET A 67 19.15 13.01 8.19
N ARG A 68 19.04 12.97 9.51
CA ARG A 68 19.01 11.74 10.30
C ARG A 68 17.75 10.94 10.02
N LEU A 69 16.60 11.61 9.88
CA LEU A 69 15.34 10.94 9.54
C LEU A 69 15.41 10.28 8.17
N SER A 70 15.95 10.97 7.18
CA SER A 70 16.19 10.41 5.84
C SER A 70 17.05 9.14 5.89
N LYS A 71 18.16 9.18 6.62
CA LYS A 71 19.04 8.01 6.82
C LYS A 71 18.32 6.85 7.51
N LEU A 72 17.54 7.13 8.54
CA LEU A 72 16.80 6.11 9.28
C LEU A 72 15.72 5.45 8.40
N ILE A 73 14.96 6.25 7.65
CA ILE A 73 13.95 5.75 6.71
C ILE A 73 14.61 4.86 5.65
N ALA A 74 15.78 5.23 5.12
CA ALA A 74 16.49 4.41 4.14
C ALA A 74 16.87 3.03 4.72
N VAL A 75 17.39 2.97 5.95
CA VAL A 75 17.73 1.71 6.62
C VAL A 75 16.49 0.87 6.88
N ILE A 76 15.40 1.48 7.34
CA ILE A 76 14.14 0.79 7.61
C ILE A 76 13.49 0.26 6.33
N ALA A 77 13.59 0.98 5.21
CA ALA A 77 13.10 0.50 3.92
C ALA A 77 13.80 -0.80 3.48
N VAL A 78 15.13 -0.88 3.67
CA VAL A 78 15.90 -2.10 3.40
C VAL A 78 15.49 -3.22 4.35
N ALA A 79 15.41 -2.94 5.65
CA ALA A 79 15.01 -3.93 6.66
C ALA A 79 13.58 -4.46 6.43
N PHE A 80 12.64 -3.58 6.07
CA PHE A 80 11.27 -3.95 5.74
C PHE A 80 11.22 -4.82 4.49
N THR A 81 11.95 -4.46 3.43
CA THR A 81 12.00 -5.25 2.19
C THR A 81 12.50 -6.66 2.49
N TRP A 82 13.55 -6.78 3.30
CA TRP A 82 14.06 -8.09 3.76
C TRP A 82 12.99 -8.87 4.53
N ALA A 83 12.40 -8.27 5.57
CA ALA A 83 11.37 -8.91 6.38
C ALA A 83 10.16 -9.36 5.54
N HIS A 84 9.75 -8.53 4.57
CA HIS A 84 8.67 -8.82 3.66
C HIS A 84 8.99 -10.03 2.76
N LYS A 85 10.17 -10.05 2.13
CA LYS A 85 10.60 -11.18 1.28
C LYS A 85 10.77 -12.47 2.06
N VAL A 86 11.30 -12.41 3.28
CA VAL A 86 11.37 -13.57 4.17
C VAL A 86 9.96 -14.04 4.54
N GLY A 87 9.03 -13.13 4.80
CA GLY A 87 7.62 -13.44 5.04
C GLY A 87 6.95 -14.16 3.86
N GLU A 88 7.12 -13.65 2.64
CA GLU A 88 6.64 -14.30 1.41
C GLU A 88 7.21 -15.72 1.25
N TRP A 89 8.51 -15.89 1.51
CA TRP A 89 9.17 -17.19 1.46
C TRP A 89 8.63 -18.15 2.54
N ARG A 90 8.49 -17.69 3.79
CA ARG A 90 7.94 -18.51 4.87
C ARG A 90 6.50 -18.93 4.59
N GLN A 91 5.67 -18.04 4.02
CA GLN A 91 4.28 -18.34 3.66
C GLN A 91 4.17 -19.53 2.70
N LYS A 92 5.14 -19.70 1.79
CA LYS A 92 5.20 -20.85 0.86
C LYS A 92 5.54 -22.17 1.55
N ILE A 93 6.39 -22.13 2.58
CA ILE A 93 6.81 -23.31 3.34
C ILE A 93 5.76 -23.70 4.37
N LYS A 94 5.26 -22.72 5.11
CA LYS A 94 4.27 -22.89 6.16
C LYS A 94 3.37 -21.67 6.20
N LEU A 95 2.07 -21.89 5.99
CA LEU A 95 1.06 -20.85 6.07
C LEU A 95 1.15 -20.09 7.40
N ILE A 96 1.44 -18.80 7.30
CA ILE A 96 1.37 -17.83 8.39
C ILE A 96 -0.12 -17.62 8.68
N ARG A 97 -0.52 -17.96 9.91
CA ARG A 97 -1.89 -17.72 10.36
C ARG A 97 -2.14 -16.22 10.41
N LEU A 98 -3.08 -15.75 9.58
CA LEU A 98 -3.54 -14.38 9.62
C LEU A 98 -4.35 -14.17 10.90
N ARG A 99 -3.84 -13.34 11.81
CA ARG A 99 -4.65 -12.82 12.93
C ARG A 99 -5.49 -11.66 12.42
N ARG A 100 -6.76 -11.62 12.83
CA ARG A 100 -7.63 -10.48 12.58
C ARG A 100 -7.04 -9.26 13.28
N MET A 101 -6.58 -8.29 12.50
CA MET A 101 -6.02 -7.05 13.02
C MET A 101 -7.18 -6.22 13.58
N ARG A 102 -7.17 -5.93 14.88
CA ARG A 102 -8.06 -4.87 15.43
C ARG A 102 -7.64 -3.56 14.75
N LYS A 103 -8.60 -2.88 14.12
CA LYS A 103 -8.43 -1.50 13.70
C LYS A 103 -8.32 -0.62 14.93
#